data_AF-A0A399PGG2-F1
#
_entry.id   AF-A0A399PGG2-F1
#
_cell.length_a   1.000
_cell.length_b   1.000
_cell.length_c   1.000
_cell.angle_alpha   90.00
_cell.angle_beta   90.00
_cell.angle_gamma   90.00
#
_symmetry.space_group_name_H-M   'P 1'
#
loop_
_entity.id
_entity.type
_entity.pdbx_description
1 polymer ?
#
loop_
_entity_poly.entity_id
_entity_poly.type
_entity_poly.pdbx_seq_one_letter_code
_entity_poly.pdbx_strand_id
1 'polypeptide(L)'
;GLVVGATVDAADAGLDLARLVRTPILAPGFGHQGALLGDVRKLFGPAAGVVIAAASRSILAAGPRRVAEAVTDHAGRLEEVLP
;
A
#
# COMPACT_ATOMS: atom_id res chain seq x y z
N GLY A 1 -12.51 -3.03 -9.47
CA GLY A 1 -11.53 -2.68 -8.44
C GLY A 1 -12.01 -1.45 -7.69
N LEU A 2 -11.39 -1.15 -6.55
CA LEU A 2 -11.73 -0.03 -5.67
C LEU A 2 -10.47 0.78 -5.35
N VAL A 3 -10.61 2.07 -5.03
CA VAL A 3 -9.53 2.88 -4.48
C VAL A 3 -9.81 3.15 -3.00
N VAL A 4 -8.87 2.79 -2.14
CA VAL A 4 -8.95 3.03 -0.68
C VAL A 4 -7.62 3.59 -0.24
N GLY A 5 -7.60 4.81 0.29
CA GLY A 5 -6.35 5.42 0.76
C GLY A 5 -5.73 4.62 1.91
N ALA A 6 -4.41 4.47 1.92
CA ALA A 6 -3.68 3.76 2.99
C ALA A 6 -3.73 4.49 4.35
N THR A 7 -4.24 5.72 4.39
CA THR A 7 -4.34 6.57 5.58
C THR A 7 -5.78 6.77 6.06
N VAL A 8 -6.77 6.20 5.39
CA VAL A 8 -8.17 6.24 5.84
C VAL A 8 -8.54 4.93 6.49
N ASP A 9 -9.34 5.00 7.55
CA ASP A 9 -10.00 3.82 8.09
C ASP A 9 -11.15 3.43 7.14
N ALA A 10 -11.09 2.22 6.60
CA ALA A 10 -12.11 1.71 5.69
C ALA A 10 -13.46 1.56 6.39
N ALA A 11 -13.48 1.30 7.70
CA ALA A 11 -14.70 1.16 8.49
C ALA A 11 -15.47 2.50 8.59
N ASP A 12 -14.76 3.63 8.69
CA ASP A 12 -15.37 4.96 8.69
C ASP A 12 -16.08 5.27 7.36
N ALA A 13 -15.64 4.65 6.27
CA ALA A 13 -16.28 4.71 4.96
C ALA A 13 -17.37 3.63 4.76
N GLY A 14 -17.69 2.85 5.79
CA GLY A 14 -18.67 1.75 5.73
C GLY A 14 -18.20 0.54 4.90
N LEU A 15 -16.89 0.41 4.68
CA LEU A 15 -16.31 -0.67 3.88
C LEU A 15 -15.85 -1.83 4.78
N ASP A 16 -16.40 -3.02 4.51
CA ASP A 16 -15.89 -4.26 5.08
C ASP A 16 -14.84 -4.87 4.14
N LEU A 17 -13.57 -4.63 4.45
CA LEU A 17 -12.46 -5.14 3.64
C LEU A 17 -12.40 -6.67 3.60
N ALA A 18 -12.93 -7.39 4.61
CA ALA A 18 -12.95 -8.84 4.58
C ALA A 18 -13.82 -9.40 3.44
N ARG A 19 -14.77 -8.60 2.92
CA ARG A 19 -15.59 -8.98 1.76
C ARG A 19 -14.92 -8.68 0.42
N LEU A 20 -13.80 -7.96 0.42
CA LEU A 20 -13.11 -7.48 -0.78
C LEU A 20 -11.89 -8.32 -1.16
N VAL A 21 -11.68 -9.49 -0.56
CA VAL A 21 -10.52 -10.38 -0.79
C VAL A 21 -10.30 -10.86 -2.24
N ARG A 22 -11.25 -10.61 -3.15
CA ARG A 22 -11.15 -10.91 -4.59
C ARG A 22 -11.26 -9.68 -5.49
N THR A 23 -11.34 -8.49 -4.90
CA THR A 23 -11.52 -7.23 -5.61
C THR A 23 -10.20 -6.48 -5.56
N PRO A 24 -9.51 -6.22 -6.68
CA PRO A 24 -8.29 -5.43 -6.67
C PRO A 24 -8.50 -4.05 -6.01
N ILE A 25 -7.66 -3.71 -5.03
CA ILE A 25 -7.72 -2.44 -4.29
C ILE A 25 -6.46 -1.64 -4.62
N LEU A 26 -6.63 -0.49 -5.25
CA LEU A 26 -5.53 0.48 -5.39
C LEU A 26 -5.43 1.30 -4.10
N ALA A 27 -4.28 1.24 -3.45
CA ALA A 27 -4.04 1.89 -2.16
C ALA A 27 -3.01 3.03 -2.26
N PRO A 28 -3.44 4.27 -2.56
CA PRO A 28 -2.55 5.43 -2.53
C PRO A 28 -2.27 5.87 -1.09
N GLY A 29 -1.08 6.41 -0.84
CA GLY A 29 -0.75 7.04 0.44
C GLY A 29 0.44 6.43 1.18
N PHE A 30 1.00 5.33 0.68
CA PHE A 30 2.19 4.74 1.28
C PHE A 30 3.44 5.64 1.16
N GLY A 31 4.30 5.55 2.17
CA GLY A 31 5.53 6.33 2.32
C GLY A 31 5.28 7.74 2.83
N HIS A 32 5.00 8.68 1.92
CA HIS A 32 5.05 10.11 2.25
C HIS A 32 3.91 10.59 3.16
N GLN A 33 2.75 9.91 3.17
CA GLN A 33 1.59 10.31 3.98
C GLN A 33 1.52 9.57 5.32
N GLY A 34 2.59 8.86 5.71
CA GLY A 34 2.73 8.21 7.01
C GLY A 34 2.35 6.73 7.05
N ALA A 35 1.66 6.19 6.03
CA ALA A 35 1.42 4.75 5.93
C ALA A 35 2.69 4.02 5.46
N LEU A 36 3.14 3.00 6.18
CA LEU A 36 4.31 2.21 5.79
C LEU A 36 3.88 1.00 4.95
N LEU A 37 4.68 0.61 3.96
CA LEU A 37 4.40 -0.58 3.15
C LEU A 37 4.35 -1.86 4.00
N GLY A 38 5.17 -1.92 5.06
CA GLY A 38 5.13 -3.01 6.05
C GLY A 38 3.79 -3.11 6.80
N ASP A 39 2.97 -2.05 6.82
CA ASP A 39 1.69 -2.05 7.52
C ASP A 39 0.53 -2.55 6.65
N VAL A 40 0.76 -2.96 5.39
CA VAL A 40 -0.33 -3.33 4.47
C VAL A 40 -1.27 -4.41 5.04
N ARG A 41 -0.73 -5.41 5.76
CA ARG A 41 -1.54 -6.45 6.41
C ARG A 41 -2.38 -5.91 7.56
N LYS A 42 -1.84 -4.94 8.31
CA LYS A 42 -2.54 -4.29 9.41
C LYS A 42 -3.67 -3.41 8.88
N LEU A 43 -3.44 -2.68 7.79
CA LEU A 43 -4.39 -1.73 7.21
C LEU A 43 -5.50 -2.42 6.41
N PHE A 44 -5.19 -3.48 5.67
CA PHE A 44 -6.13 -4.13 4.75
C PHE A 44 -6.59 -5.53 5.18
N GLY A 45 -6.00 -6.08 6.25
CA GLY A 45 -6.41 -7.35 6.83
C GLY A 45 -6.46 -8.49 5.80
N PRO A 46 -7.56 -9.26 5.72
CA PRO A 46 -7.70 -10.34 4.75
C PRO A 46 -7.57 -9.91 3.29
N ALA A 47 -7.85 -8.65 2.96
CA ALA A 47 -7.75 -8.14 1.59
C ALA A 47 -6.32 -7.74 1.18
N ALA A 48 -5.33 -7.80 2.08
CA ALA A 48 -3.96 -7.35 1.80
C ALA A 48 -3.35 -8.01 0.54
N GLY A 49 -3.69 -9.27 0.25
CA GLY A 49 -3.20 -9.98 -0.94
C GLY A 49 -3.73 -9.48 -2.30
N VAL A 50 -4.77 -8.64 -2.31
CA VAL A 50 -5.30 -8.01 -3.54
C VAL A 50 -5.03 -6.50 -3.59
N VAL A 51 -4.17 -6.00 -2.70
CA VAL A 51 -3.79 -4.59 -2.64
C VAL A 51 -2.67 -4.28 -3.62
N ILE A 52 -2.86 -3.25 -4.40
CA ILE A 52 -1.84 -2.60 -5.23
C ILE A 52 -1.41 -1.34 -4.48
N ALA A 53 -0.29 -1.42 -3.76
CA ALA A 53 0.23 -0.32 -2.95
C ALA A 53 0.88 0.75 -3.85
N ALA A 54 0.25 1.93 -3.94
CA ALA A 54 0.75 3.03 -4.76
C ALA A 54 1.65 3.97 -3.96
N ALA A 55 2.92 4.04 -4.36
CA ALA A 55 3.94 4.96 -3.83
C ALA A 55 4.51 5.84 -4.95
N SER A 56 4.73 7.12 -4.67
CA SER A 56 5.33 8.05 -5.64
C SER A 56 6.32 9.00 -4.98
N ARG A 57 5.88 9.95 -4.15
CA ARG A 57 6.77 10.94 -3.53
C ARG A 57 7.91 10.33 -2.72
N SER A 58 7.67 9.23 -1.99
CA SER A 58 8.72 8.54 -1.22
C SER A 58 9.79 7.90 -2.11
N ILE A 59 9.42 7.46 -3.32
CA ILE A 59 10.35 6.90 -4.31
C ILE A 59 11.07 8.03 -5.06
N LEU A 60 10.32 9.03 -5.54
CA LEU A 60 10.86 10.13 -6.34
C LEU A 60 11.79 11.04 -5.54
N ALA A 61 11.62 11.14 -4.22
CA ALA A 61 12.50 11.89 -3.33
C ALA A 61 13.95 11.35 -3.30
N ALA A 62 14.19 10.09 -3.70
CA ALA A 62 15.54 9.53 -3.83
C ALA A 62 16.34 10.20 -4.97
N GLY A 63 15.66 10.86 -5.90
CA GLY A 63 16.26 11.50 -7.06
C GLY A 63 16.59 10.53 -8.20
N PRO A 64 16.93 11.05 -9.39
CA PRO A 64 17.02 10.26 -10.62
C PRO A 64 18.10 9.18 -10.60
N ARG A 65 19.16 9.34 -9.78
CA ARG A 65 20.25 8.38 -9.65
C ARG A 65 19.91 7.18 -8.75
N ARG A 66 18.93 7.31 -7.87
CA ARG A 66 18.58 6.30 -6.86
C ARG A 66 17.14 5.79 -6.97
N VAL A 67 16.37 6.28 -7.94
CA VAL A 67 14.96 5.89 -8.10
C VAL A 67 14.78 4.38 -8.28
N ALA A 68 15.69 3.72 -9.00
CA ALA A 68 15.64 2.27 -9.19
C ALA A 68 15.85 1.51 -7.86
N GLU A 69 16.88 1.89 -7.09
CA GLU A 69 17.13 1.35 -5.75
C GLU A 69 15.92 1.60 -4.83
N ALA A 70 15.36 2.81 -4.86
CA ALA A 70 14.18 3.14 -4.06
C ALA A 70 12.96 2.30 -4.44
N VAL A 71 12.74 1.99 -5.72
CA VAL A 71 11.66 1.07 -6.15
C VAL A 71 11.89 -0.32 -5.56
N THR A 72 13.10 -0.85 -5.67
CA THR A 72 13.46 -2.17 -5.12
C THR A 72 13.29 -2.21 -3.61
N ASP A 73 13.75 -1.19 -2.87
CA ASP A 73 13.57 -1.10 -1.42
C ASP A 73 12.10 -1.11 -1.01
N HIS A 74 11.24 -0.40 -1.75
CA HIS A 74 9.81 -0.36 -1.47
C HIS A 74 9.15 -1.71 -1.79
N ALA A 75 9.51 -2.34 -2.90
CA ALA A 75 9.02 -3.69 -3.23
C ALA A 75 9.42 -4.70 -2.14
N GLY A 76 10.69 -4.68 -1.70
CA GLY A 76 11.18 -5.58 -0.65
C GLY A 76 10.42 -5.43 0.67
N ARG A 77 10.11 -4.20 1.11
CA ARG A 77 9.29 -3.96 2.31
C ARG A 77 7.87 -4.53 2.20
N LEU A 78 7.33 -4.58 0.98
CA LEU A 78 6.00 -5.16 0.74
C LEU A 78 6.08 -6.69 0.74
N GLU A 79 7.12 -7.26 0.14
CA GLU A 79 7.39 -8.71 0.12
C GLU A 79 7.69 -9.27 1.52
N GLU A 80 8.38 -8.52 2.39
CA GLU A 80 8.56 -8.89 3.81
C GLU A 80 7.23 -9.14 4.52
N VAL A 81 6.17 -8.48 4.05
CA VAL A 81 4.85 -8.52 4.66
C VAL A 81 3.76 -9.12 3.78
N LEU A 82 4.09 -9.73 2.65
CA LEU A 82 3.15 -10.50 1.84
C LEU A 82 3.80 -11.84 1.47
N PRO A 83 3.14 -12.97 1.72
CA PRO A 83 3.68 -14.29 1.38
C PRO A 83 3.81 -14.52 -0.13
#